data_AF-K5CJI2-F1
#
_entry.id   AF-K5CJI2-F1
#
_cell.length_a   1.000
_cell.length_b   1.000
_cell.length_c   1.000
_cell.angle_alpha   90.00
_cell.angle_beta   90.00
_cell.angle_gamma   90.00
#
_symmetry.space_group_name_H-M   'P 1'
#
loop_
_entity.id
_entity.type
_entity.pdbx_description
1 polymer ?
#
loop_
_entity_poly.entity_id
_entity_poly.type
_entity_poly.pdbx_seq_one_letter_code
_entity_poly.pdbx_strand_id
1 'polypeptide(L)'
;MAHSALCTLIPLYDDTLHRLGVIVAGTETLERNIKRYVGRIEGYDEIDGRFCRNYIALLGATKKDVKAICAANGINDTEEQETIWGKLNKEKKEPVPGKYVWFTDDLRELSGMIEDRIIKQQIERGELA
;
A
#
# COMPACT_ATOMS: atom_id res chain seq x y z
N MET A 1 -21.30 8.94 -1.32
CA MET A 1 -20.32 9.67 -0.49
C MET A 1 -18.93 9.72 -1.12
N ALA A 2 -18.33 8.61 -1.58
CA ALA A 2 -16.97 8.62 -2.15
C ALA A 2 -16.80 9.48 -3.43
N HIS A 3 -17.82 9.55 -4.28
CA HIS A 3 -17.79 10.36 -5.51
C HIS A 3 -17.59 11.86 -5.22
N SER A 4 -18.33 12.39 -4.25
CA SER A 4 -18.25 13.80 -3.85
C SER A 4 -16.86 14.16 -3.32
N ALA A 5 -16.26 13.30 -2.49
CA ALA A 5 -14.90 13.51 -1.96
C ALA A 5 -13.78 13.43 -3.00
N LEU A 6 -13.98 12.67 -4.09
CA LEU A 6 -13.02 12.61 -5.20
C LEU A 6 -13.15 13.84 -6.11
N CYS A 7 -14.38 14.31 -6.34
CA CYS A 7 -14.63 15.49 -7.17
C CYS A 7 -14.19 16.80 -6.51
N THR A 8 -14.08 16.87 -5.18
CA THR A 8 -13.50 18.06 -4.51
C THR A 8 -12.04 18.30 -4.88
N LEU A 9 -11.33 17.30 -5.43
CA LEU A 9 -9.97 17.47 -5.92
C LEU A 9 -9.90 18.33 -7.20
N ILE A 10 -10.99 18.43 -7.97
CA ILE A 10 -11.04 19.23 -9.20
C ILE A 10 -10.85 20.72 -8.87
N PRO A 11 -11.74 21.37 -8.07
CA PRO A 11 -11.56 22.78 -7.74
C PRO A 11 -10.28 23.01 -6.91
N LEU A 12 -9.90 22.07 -6.05
CA LEU A 12 -8.64 22.17 -5.31
C LEU A 12 -7.44 22.27 -6.26
N TYR A 13 -7.39 21.42 -7.29
CA TYR A 13 -6.32 21.47 -8.29
C TYR A 13 -6.35 22.80 -9.06
N ASP A 14 -7.53 23.26 -9.49
CA ASP A 14 -7.68 24.49 -10.26
C ASP A 14 -7.24 25.73 -9.48
N ASP A 15 -7.70 25.87 -8.24
CA ASP A 15 -7.40 27.02 -7.37
C ASP A 15 -5.93 27.05 -6.93
N THR A 16 -5.25 25.91 -6.97
CA THR A 16 -3.86 25.76 -6.52
C THR A 16 -2.90 25.38 -7.65
N LEU A 17 -3.31 25.60 -8.90
CA LEU A 17 -2.50 25.29 -10.07
C LEU A 17 -1.10 25.91 -9.94
N HIS A 18 -0.07 25.10 -10.20
CA HIS A 18 1.36 25.44 -10.05
C HIS A 18 1.84 25.73 -8.61
N ARG A 19 1.00 25.53 -7.60
CA ARG A 19 1.32 25.84 -6.18
C ARG A 19 1.20 24.64 -5.25
N LEU A 20 0.47 23.60 -5.66
CA LEU A 20 0.25 22.38 -4.87
C LEU A 20 0.65 21.12 -5.65
N GLY A 21 1.35 20.21 -4.97
CA GLY A 21 1.51 18.83 -5.41
C GLY A 21 0.62 17.92 -4.57
N VAL A 22 -0.15 17.05 -5.22
CA VAL A 22 -1.01 16.06 -4.56
C VAL A 22 -0.55 14.66 -4.94
N ILE A 23 -0.33 13.81 -3.94
CA ILE A 23 -0.10 12.37 -4.11
C ILE A 23 -1.28 11.66 -3.46
N VAL A 24 -2.00 10.87 -4.25
CA VAL A 24 -3.09 10.03 -3.74
C VAL A 24 -2.59 8.60 -3.66
N ALA A 25 -2.59 8.04 -2.46
CA ALA A 25 -2.24 6.66 -2.20
C ALA A 25 -3.49 5.87 -1.78
N GLY A 26 -3.66 4.67 -2.32
CA GLY A 26 -4.81 3.82 -2.05
C GLY A 26 -4.62 2.42 -2.59
N THR A 27 -5.65 1.58 -2.45
CA THR A 27 -5.65 0.24 -3.03
C THR A 27 -5.82 0.30 -4.55
N GLU A 28 -5.55 -0.81 -5.24
CA GLU A 28 -5.84 -0.99 -6.68
C GLU A 28 -7.28 -0.62 -7.08
N THR A 29 -8.21 -0.64 -6.13
CA THR A 29 -9.60 -0.23 -6.32
C THR A 29 -9.73 1.25 -6.70
N LEU A 30 -8.80 2.11 -6.30
CA LEU A 30 -8.86 3.54 -6.59
C LEU A 30 -8.79 3.81 -8.10
N GLU A 31 -7.73 3.33 -8.76
CA GLU A 31 -7.56 3.45 -10.21
C GLU A 31 -8.72 2.77 -10.94
N ARG A 32 -9.08 1.56 -10.53
CA ARG A 32 -10.17 0.78 -11.14
C ARG A 32 -11.50 1.54 -11.07
N ASN A 33 -11.79 2.18 -9.94
CA ASN A 33 -13.01 2.97 -9.76
C ASN A 33 -13.00 4.22 -10.63
N ILE A 34 -11.88 4.96 -10.68
CA ILE A 34 -11.77 6.16 -11.51
C ILE A 34 -12.02 5.79 -12.97
N LYS A 35 -11.25 4.84 -13.51
CA LYS A 35 -11.36 4.38 -14.91
C LYS A 35 -12.74 3.82 -15.25
N ARG A 36 -13.39 3.12 -14.32
CA ARG A 36 -14.74 2.56 -14.53
C ARG A 36 -15.80 3.62 -14.79
N TYR A 37 -15.65 4.81 -14.21
CA TYR A 37 -16.66 5.87 -14.27
C TYR A 37 -16.33 7.01 -15.25
N VAL A 38 -15.13 7.04 -15.82
CA VAL A 38 -14.79 7.91 -16.96
C VAL A 38 -15.82 7.71 -18.08
N GLY A 39 -16.40 8.82 -18.56
CA GLY A 39 -17.44 8.82 -19.60
C GLY A 39 -18.82 8.28 -19.16
N ARG A 40 -19.00 7.95 -17.88
CA ARG A 40 -20.28 7.45 -17.33
C ARG A 40 -20.86 8.35 -16.24
N ILE A 41 -20.00 8.95 -15.44
CA ILE A 41 -20.37 9.90 -14.39
C ILE A 41 -19.54 11.17 -14.60
N GLU A 42 -20.19 12.33 -14.46
CA GLU A 42 -19.55 13.64 -14.55
C GLU A 42 -18.38 13.79 -13.57
N GLY A 43 -17.38 14.59 -13.93
CA GLY A 43 -16.18 14.84 -13.12
C GLY A 43 -15.12 13.73 -13.16
N TYR A 44 -15.46 12.46 -13.46
CA TYR A 44 -14.45 11.39 -13.47
C TYR A 44 -13.41 11.51 -14.60
N ASP A 45 -13.80 12.03 -15.76
CA ASP A 45 -12.84 12.30 -16.85
C ASP A 45 -11.89 13.45 -16.49
N GLU A 46 -12.38 14.48 -15.80
CA GLU A 46 -11.56 15.57 -15.27
C GLU A 46 -10.59 15.07 -14.20
N ILE A 47 -11.06 14.27 -13.25
CA ILE A 47 -10.22 13.66 -12.20
C ILE A 47 -9.10 12.82 -12.82
N ASP A 48 -9.43 11.92 -13.76
CA ASP A 48 -8.42 11.09 -14.43
C ASP A 48 -7.41 11.96 -15.18
N GLY A 49 -7.88 13.04 -15.82
CA GLY A 49 -7.03 14.08 -16.42
C GLY A 49 -6.12 14.80 -15.43
N ARG A 50 -6.61 15.17 -14.24
CA ARG A 50 -5.81 15.89 -13.22
C ARG A 50 -4.72 15.02 -12.61
N PHE A 51 -4.93 13.71 -12.56
CA PHE A 51 -3.88 12.74 -12.21
C PHE A 51 -2.95 12.40 -13.39
N CYS A 52 -3.05 13.12 -14.50
CA CYS A 52 -2.32 12.86 -15.74
C CYS A 52 -2.51 11.43 -16.27
N ARG A 53 -3.59 10.76 -15.86
CA ARG A 53 -3.87 9.34 -16.14
C ARG A 53 -2.71 8.41 -15.78
N ASN A 54 -1.87 8.84 -14.84
CA ASN A 54 -0.65 8.14 -14.45
C ASN A 54 -0.86 7.46 -13.09
N TYR A 55 -0.80 6.13 -13.09
CA TYR A 55 -1.01 5.31 -11.92
C TYR A 55 0.22 4.42 -11.72
N ILE A 56 0.86 4.57 -10.56
CA ILE A 56 2.05 3.80 -10.20
C ILE A 56 1.63 2.71 -9.23
N ALA A 57 1.61 1.47 -9.70
CA ALA A 57 1.38 0.32 -8.84
C ALA A 57 2.64 0.03 -8.01
N LEU A 58 2.47 -0.15 -6.70
CA LEU A 58 3.55 -0.60 -5.83
C LEU A 58 3.84 -2.08 -6.09
N LEU A 59 5.12 -2.45 -6.10
CA LEU A 59 5.56 -3.82 -6.39
C LEU A 59 5.36 -4.80 -5.23
N GLY A 60 4.93 -4.31 -4.07
CA GLY A 60 4.87 -5.06 -2.81
C GLY A 60 6.08 -4.78 -1.92
N ALA A 61 6.21 -5.57 -0.84
CA ALA A 61 7.33 -5.49 0.10
C ALA A 61 8.42 -6.51 -0.25
N THR A 62 9.67 -6.07 -0.28
CA THR A 62 10.82 -6.97 -0.38
C THR A 62 11.12 -7.65 0.95
N LYS A 63 12.00 -8.66 0.96
CA LYS A 63 12.53 -9.26 2.20
C LYS A 63 13.11 -8.21 3.15
N LYS A 64 13.81 -7.21 2.62
CA LYS A 64 14.40 -6.12 3.42
C LYS A 64 13.30 -5.29 4.08
N ASP A 65 12.24 -4.99 3.33
CA ASP A 65 11.11 -4.21 3.84
C ASP A 65 10.36 -4.99 4.92
N VAL A 66 10.09 -6.29 4.71
CA VAL A 66 9.44 -7.14 5.71
C VAL A 66 10.22 -7.17 7.02
N LYS A 67 11.55 -7.33 6.97
CA LYS A 67 12.40 -7.26 8.17
C LYS A 67 12.33 -5.91 8.87
N ALA A 68 12.38 -4.82 8.09
CA ALA A 68 12.29 -3.48 8.63
C ALA A 68 10.93 -3.21 9.30
N ILE A 69 9.83 -3.69 8.69
CA ILE A 69 8.48 -3.61 9.26
C ILE A 69 8.41 -4.41 10.57
N CYS A 70 8.93 -5.64 10.59
CA CYS A 70 8.98 -6.45 11.81
C CYS A 70 9.74 -5.74 12.95
N ALA A 71 10.93 -5.22 12.67
CA ALA A 71 11.75 -4.50 13.65
C ALA A 71 11.05 -3.23 14.16
N ALA A 72 10.39 -2.48 13.28
CA ALA A 72 9.61 -1.30 13.65
C ALA A 72 8.44 -1.63 14.59
N ASN A 73 7.93 -2.87 14.54
CA ASN A 73 6.88 -3.39 15.41
C ASN A 73 7.41 -4.13 16.65
N GLY A 74 8.72 -4.07 16.93
CA GLY A 74 9.34 -4.69 18.10
C GLY A 74 9.73 -6.16 17.94
N ILE A 75 9.53 -6.74 16.75
CA ILE A 75 9.99 -8.10 16.42
C ILE A 75 11.42 -7.99 15.89
N ASN A 76 12.38 -7.97 16.83
CA ASN A 76 13.80 -7.81 16.53
C ASN A 76 14.55 -9.12 16.31
N ASP A 77 13.94 -10.26 16.68
CA ASP A 77 14.57 -11.56 16.48
C ASP A 77 14.67 -11.90 14.98
N THR A 78 15.87 -12.27 14.55
CA THR A 78 16.15 -12.47 13.13
C THR A 78 15.57 -13.79 12.62
N GLU A 79 15.49 -14.83 13.46
CA GLU A 79 14.92 -16.12 13.09
C GLU A 79 13.39 -16.03 12.92
N GLU A 80 12.73 -15.28 13.79
CA GLU A 80 11.31 -14.96 13.67
C GLU A 80 11.01 -14.15 12.41
N GLN A 81 11.82 -13.13 12.12
CA GLN A 81 11.69 -12.35 10.88
C GLN A 81 11.85 -13.23 9.62
N GLU A 82 12.79 -14.17 9.63
CA GLU A 82 12.96 -15.15 8.54
C GLU A 82 11.78 -16.11 8.44
N THR A 83 11.19 -16.51 9.57
CA THR A 83 10.00 -17.36 9.62
C THR A 83 8.78 -16.65 9.04
N ILE A 84 8.55 -15.38 9.42
CA ILE A 84 7.49 -14.54 8.86
C ILE A 84 7.69 -14.40 7.35
N TRP A 85 8.91 -14.04 6.92
CA TRP A 85 9.22 -14.01 5.50
C TRP A 85 8.97 -15.38 4.86
N GLY A 86 9.40 -16.50 5.44
CA GLY A 86 9.22 -17.82 4.85
C GLY A 86 7.76 -18.22 4.59
N LYS A 87 6.82 -17.73 5.40
CA LYS A 87 5.38 -18.07 5.30
C LYS A 87 4.62 -17.25 4.25
N LEU A 88 5.01 -16.00 4.04
CA LEU A 88 4.33 -15.10 3.10
C LEU A 88 4.43 -15.59 1.67
N ASN A 89 3.32 -15.51 0.91
CA ASN A 89 3.32 -15.75 -0.53
C ASN A 89 4.22 -14.72 -1.26
N LYS A 90 4.94 -15.18 -2.29
CA LYS A 90 5.96 -14.38 -2.98
C LYS A 90 5.84 -14.49 -4.48
N GLU A 91 6.02 -13.35 -5.12
CA GLU A 91 6.11 -13.25 -6.56
C GLU A 91 7.48 -12.69 -6.95
N LYS A 92 8.07 -13.30 -7.97
CA LYS A 92 9.33 -12.83 -8.55
C LYS A 92 8.99 -11.74 -9.56
N LYS A 93 9.39 -10.50 -9.27
CA LYS A 93 9.13 -9.34 -10.13
C LYS A 93 10.44 -8.72 -10.60
N GLU A 94 10.36 -7.99 -11.70
CA GLU A 94 11.48 -7.30 -12.34
C GLU A 94 11.34 -5.78 -12.11
N PRO A 95 11.78 -5.23 -10.96
CA PRO A 95 11.66 -3.80 -10.67
C PRO A 95 12.46 -2.93 -11.63
N VAL A 96 13.58 -3.45 -12.14
CA VAL A 96 14.40 -2.80 -13.16
C VAL A 96 14.82 -3.86 -14.19
N PRO A 97 14.96 -3.48 -15.48
CA PRO A 97 15.35 -4.41 -16.53
C PRO A 97 16.59 -5.22 -16.16
N GLY A 98 16.51 -6.54 -16.27
CA GLY A 98 17.57 -7.50 -15.96
C GLY A 98 17.74 -7.85 -14.48
N LYS A 99 16.96 -7.28 -13.56
CA LYS A 99 17.07 -7.57 -12.12
C LYS A 99 15.76 -8.10 -11.57
N TYR A 100 15.79 -9.35 -11.10
CA TYR A 100 14.65 -9.98 -10.45
C TYR A 100 14.78 -9.96 -8.93
N VAL A 101 13.69 -9.61 -8.24
CA VAL A 101 13.60 -9.58 -6.78
C VAL A 101 12.28 -10.23 -6.35
N TRP A 102 12.29 -10.89 -5.19
CA TRP A 102 11.08 -11.44 -4.58
C TRP A 102 10.35 -10.36 -3.80
N PHE A 103 9.05 -10.22 -4.10
CA PHE A 103 8.14 -9.35 -3.39
C PHE A 103 6.99 -10.14 -2.79
N THR A 104 6.43 -9.64 -1.70
CA THR A 104 5.12 -10.05 -1.19
C THR A 104 4.14 -8.90 -1.37
N ASP A 105 2.99 -9.18 -1.98
CA ASP A 105 1.92 -8.20 -2.16
C ASP A 105 0.90 -8.27 -1.02
N ASP A 106 0.85 -9.38 -0.28
CA ASP A 106 -0.10 -9.58 0.80
C ASP A 106 0.40 -8.95 2.10
N LEU A 107 0.36 -7.63 2.13
CA LEU A 107 0.69 -6.85 3.32
C LEU A 107 -0.33 -7.05 4.45
N ARG A 108 -1.53 -7.57 4.16
CA ARG A 108 -2.55 -7.88 5.16
C ARG A 108 -2.17 -9.14 5.93
N GLU A 109 -1.73 -10.17 5.23
CA GLU A 109 -1.18 -11.39 5.83
C GLU A 109 0.04 -11.05 6.69
N LEU A 110 0.94 -10.18 6.20
CA LEU A 110 2.06 -9.69 7.00
C LEU A 110 1.61 -8.99 8.29
N SER A 111 0.63 -8.07 8.20
CA SER A 111 0.07 -7.40 9.38
C SER A 111 -0.46 -8.40 10.40
N GLY A 112 -1.28 -9.37 9.95
CA GLY A 112 -1.84 -10.39 10.82
C GLY A 112 -0.77 -11.27 11.49
N MET A 113 0.29 -11.62 10.77
CA MET A 113 1.42 -12.36 11.35
C MET A 113 2.16 -11.56 12.42
N ILE A 114 2.35 -10.25 12.20
CA ILE A 114 2.99 -9.36 13.17
C ILE A 114 2.10 -9.20 14.42
N GLU A 115 0.81 -8.96 14.23
CA GLU A 115 -0.17 -8.85 15.32
C GLU A 115 -0.22 -10.11 16.19
N ASP A 116 -0.27 -11.30 15.59
CA ASP A 116 -0.20 -12.58 16.31
C ASP A 116 1.07 -12.71 17.16
N ARG A 117 2.23 -12.26 16.65
CA ARG A 117 3.48 -12.27 17.42
C ARG A 117 3.46 -11.28 18.57
N ILE A 118 2.97 -10.06 18.34
CA ILE A 118 2.87 -9.04 19.40
C ILE A 118 1.97 -9.53 20.52
N ILE A 119 0.80 -10.10 20.20
CA ILE A 119 -0.13 -10.65 21.18
C ILE A 119 0.54 -11.76 22.02
N LYS A 120 1.27 -12.68 21.37
CA LYS A 120 2.02 -13.73 22.08
C LYS A 120 3.07 -13.16 23.03
N GLN A 121 3.82 -12.14 22.60
CA GLN A 121 4.80 -11.47 23.47
C GLN A 121 4.13 -10.77 24.66
N GLN A 122 2.95 -10.16 24.48
CA GLN A 122 2.20 -9.53 25.57
C GLN A 122 1.67 -10.55 26.58
N ILE A 123 1.21 -11.71 26.11
CA ILE A 123 0.80 -12.83 26.98
C ILE A 123 2.01 -13.36 27.76
N GLU A 124 3.15 -13.56 27.11
CA GLU A 124 4.39 -14.02 27.76
C GLU A 124 4.90 -13.05 28.84
N ARG A 125 4.66 -11.74 28.65
CA ARG A 125 4.98 -10.69 29.63
C ARG A 125 3.94 -10.54 30.74
N GLY A 126 2.79 -11.22 30.63
CA GLY A 126 1.70 -11.12 31.60
C GLY A 126 0.89 -9.83 31.52
N GLU A 127 0.94 -9.12 30.39
CA GLU A 127 0.21 -7.85 30.18
C GLU A 127 -1.26 -8.07 29.78
N LEU A 128 -1.55 -9.23 29.19
CA LEU A 128 -2.90 -9.68 28.84
C LEU A 128 -3.25 -10.87 29.74
N ALA A 129 -3.67 -10.56 30.97
CA ALA A 129 -4.22 -11.49 31.96
C ALA A 129 -5.70 -11.17 32.22
#